data_AF-A0A0C1U0M7-F1
#
_entry.id   AF-A0A0C1U0M7-F1
#
_cell.length_a   1.000
_cell.length_b   1.000
_cell.length_c   1.000
_cell.angle_alpha   90.00
_cell.angle_beta   90.00
_cell.angle_gamma   90.00
#
_symmetry.space_group_name_H-M   'P 1'
#
loop_
_entity.id
_entity.type
_entity.pdbx_description
1 polymer ?
#
loop_
_entity_poly.entity_id
_entity_poly.type
_entity_poly.pdbx_seq_one_letter_code
_entity_poly.pdbx_strand_id
1 'polypeptide(L)'
;MLISGKIGNVNAIRPLEVTVINKNDILPWHFPPKYEFMYGEWLREQFEKGEIPRPTYDPDLAILLAQARENSIILFGINAAEVLEPVPIKDIKRAIKESLPGLIEDIKGDERNVILTLARMWFTASTSEISSKDQSAEWAIPQLPEYHAAILDLARKAYLGECVDKWEGMETEVASLVNYIKKSIESCLNI
;
A
#
# COMPACT_ATOMS: atom_id res chain seq x y z
N MET A 1 8.16 9.32 -21.37
CA MET A 1 7.40 8.42 -20.48
C MET A 1 8.25 8.16 -19.25
N LEU A 2 7.98 8.86 -18.16
CA LEU A 2 8.58 8.59 -16.84
C LEU A 2 7.54 7.80 -16.06
N ILE A 3 7.47 6.49 -16.31
CA ILE A 3 6.49 5.63 -15.61
C ILE A 3 7.09 5.05 -14.30
N SER A 4 8.39 5.28 -14.03
CA SER A 4 8.91 5.71 -12.71
C SER A 4 10.45 5.82 -12.64
N GLY A 5 10.91 6.72 -11.77
CA GLY A 5 12.28 7.06 -11.31
C GLY A 5 12.11 8.33 -10.44
N LYS A 6 12.68 8.55 -9.24
CA LYS A 6 13.92 8.13 -8.57
C LYS A 6 13.75 8.23 -7.03
N ILE A 7 14.47 7.43 -6.23
CA ILE A 7 15.45 8.05 -5.31
C ILE A 7 16.85 7.66 -5.80
N GLY A 8 17.21 7.98 -7.05
CA GLY A 8 18.61 8.15 -7.44
C GLY A 8 19.03 7.89 -8.89
N ASN A 9 18.29 7.13 -9.73
CA ASN A 9 18.53 6.75 -11.17
C ASN A 9 17.88 7.54 -12.37
N VAL A 10 18.67 8.16 -13.29
CA VAL A 10 18.33 9.11 -14.41
C VAL A 10 17.88 8.46 -15.74
N ASN A 11 17.89 7.13 -15.87
CA ASN A 11 17.66 6.44 -17.16
C ASN A 11 16.30 5.72 -17.28
N ALA A 12 15.25 6.20 -16.60
CA ALA A 12 13.88 5.67 -16.67
C ALA A 12 13.74 4.16 -16.30
N ILE A 13 14.48 3.69 -15.29
CA ILE A 13 14.30 2.36 -14.70
C ILE A 13 13.35 2.48 -13.51
N ARG A 14 12.27 1.67 -13.51
CA ARG A 14 11.29 1.60 -12.41
C ARG A 14 12.00 1.22 -11.10
N PRO A 15 11.61 1.79 -9.94
CA PRO A 15 12.16 1.39 -8.66
C PRO A 15 11.82 -0.08 -8.41
N LEU A 16 12.74 -0.78 -7.74
CA LEU A 16 12.51 -2.15 -7.28
C LEU A 16 12.13 -2.12 -5.81
N GLU A 17 11.11 -2.88 -5.48
CA GLU A 17 10.81 -3.31 -4.13
C GLU A 17 11.05 -4.82 -4.08
N VAL A 18 11.82 -5.28 -3.09
CA VAL A 18 12.15 -6.70 -2.91
C VAL A 18 11.95 -7.07 -1.46
N THR A 19 11.03 -7.98 -1.20
CA THR A 19 10.78 -8.53 0.14
C THR A 19 11.17 -10.00 0.14
N VAL A 20 12.02 -10.38 1.09
CA VAL A 20 12.48 -11.76 1.31
C VAL A 20 11.82 -12.27 2.57
N ILE A 21 11.24 -13.46 2.48
CA ILE A 21 10.58 -14.14 3.60
C ILE A 21 11.22 -15.51 3.82
N ASN A 22 11.20 -15.96 5.07
CA ASN A 22 11.57 -17.33 5.40
C ASN A 22 10.31 -18.19 5.48
N LYS A 23 10.25 -19.28 4.71
CA LYS A 23 9.11 -20.22 4.71
C LYS A 23 8.77 -20.73 6.11
N ASN A 24 9.77 -20.97 6.96
CA ASN A 24 9.56 -21.47 8.32
C ASN A 24 8.98 -20.41 9.27
N ASP A 25 9.06 -19.13 8.91
CA ASP A 25 8.50 -18.03 9.70
C ASP A 25 7.06 -17.68 9.27
N ILE A 26 6.58 -18.23 8.16
CA ILE A 26 5.22 -17.98 7.63
C ILE A 26 4.34 -19.24 7.58
N LEU A 27 4.90 -20.43 7.81
CA LEU A 27 4.17 -21.71 7.83
C LEU A 27 4.42 -22.48 9.14
N PRO A 28 3.36 -22.86 9.87
CA PRO A 28 1.95 -22.52 9.63
C PRO A 28 1.69 -21.01 9.76
N TRP A 29 0.59 -20.52 9.19
CA TRP A 29 0.28 -19.08 9.20
C TRP A 29 0.15 -18.49 10.62
N HIS A 30 0.87 -17.39 10.85
CA HIS A 30 0.79 -16.57 12.06
C HIS A 30 0.84 -15.07 11.73
N PHE A 31 0.02 -14.29 12.44
CA PHE A 31 -0.04 -12.83 12.29
C PHE A 31 0.60 -12.11 13.50
N PRO A 32 1.35 -11.01 13.29
CA PRO A 32 1.80 -10.50 11.98
C PRO A 32 2.87 -11.43 11.37
N PRO A 33 2.96 -11.52 10.03
CA PRO A 33 4.04 -12.26 9.39
C PRO A 33 5.37 -11.50 9.53
N LYS A 34 6.47 -12.21 9.32
CA LYS A 34 7.83 -11.70 9.45
C LYS A 34 8.52 -11.72 8.09
N TYR A 35 9.13 -10.60 7.69
CA TYR A 35 10.11 -10.61 6.59
C TYR A 35 11.52 -10.81 7.15
N GLU A 36 12.37 -11.43 6.35
CA GLU A 36 13.80 -11.59 6.63
C GLU A 36 14.60 -10.37 6.13
N PHE A 37 14.20 -9.81 4.99
CA PHE A 37 14.82 -8.63 4.41
C PHE A 37 13.83 -7.85 3.54
N MET A 38 14.00 -6.53 3.48
CA MET A 38 13.25 -5.65 2.58
C MET A 38 14.19 -4.64 1.92
N TYR A 39 14.02 -4.47 0.62
CA TYR A 39 14.58 -3.40 -0.16
C TYR A 39 13.46 -2.58 -0.77
N GLY A 40 13.57 -1.27 -0.66
CA GLY A 40 12.77 -0.31 -1.39
C GLY A 40 13.61 0.95 -1.59
N GLU A 41 13.37 1.70 -2.66
CA GLU A 41 14.15 2.92 -2.93
C GLU A 41 14.02 3.96 -1.81
N TRP A 42 12.93 3.96 -1.04
CA TRP A 42 12.76 4.81 0.14
C TRP A 42 13.75 4.50 1.28
N LEU A 43 14.38 3.32 1.29
CA LEU A 43 15.41 2.94 2.27
C LEU A 43 16.84 3.27 1.82
N ARG A 44 17.03 3.90 0.66
CA ARG A 44 18.36 4.12 0.07
C ARG A 44 19.34 4.81 1.02
N GLU A 45 18.92 5.88 1.68
CA GLU A 45 19.79 6.63 2.58
C GLU A 45 20.33 5.76 3.73
N GLN A 46 19.50 4.85 4.24
CA GLN A 46 19.89 3.89 5.28
C GLN A 46 20.94 2.92 4.73
N PHE A 47 20.69 2.34 3.55
CA PHE A 47 21.65 1.45 2.89
C PHE A 47 22.99 2.14 2.57
N GLU A 48 22.98 3.41 2.15
CA GLU A 48 24.20 4.18 1.88
C GLU A 48 25.01 4.48 3.15
N LYS A 49 24.36 4.52 4.31
CA LYS A 49 25.01 4.58 5.64
C LYS A 49 25.50 3.22 6.14
N GLY A 50 25.27 2.15 5.38
CA GLY A 50 25.61 0.77 5.77
C GLY A 50 24.61 0.13 6.72
N GLU A 51 23.41 0.72 6.89
CA GLU A 51 22.34 0.16 7.69
C GLU A 51 21.59 -0.91 6.88
N ILE A 52 21.56 -2.13 7.39
CA ILE A 52 20.86 -3.25 6.76
C ILE A 52 19.59 -3.53 7.58
N PRO A 53 18.38 -3.45 6.99
CA PRO A 53 17.15 -3.79 7.66
C PRO A 53 17.24 -5.18 8.28
N ARG A 54 16.92 -5.27 9.56
CA ARG A 54 16.86 -6.55 10.27
C ARG A 54 15.52 -7.22 10.02
N PRO A 55 15.44 -8.55 10.19
CA PRO A 55 14.17 -9.25 10.18
C PRO A 55 13.21 -8.66 11.21
N THR A 56 11.99 -8.34 10.81
CA THR A 56 10.96 -7.79 11.69
C THR A 56 9.57 -8.24 11.28
N TYR A 57 8.65 -8.12 12.21
CA TYR A 57 7.24 -8.35 11.98
C TYR A 57 6.59 -7.14 11.31
N ASP A 58 5.78 -7.40 10.29
CA ASP A 58 5.10 -6.37 9.52
C ASP A 58 3.66 -6.80 9.19
N PRO A 59 2.64 -6.09 9.70
CA PRO A 59 1.25 -6.32 9.33
C PRO A 59 0.98 -6.21 7.82
N ASP A 60 1.61 -5.28 7.10
CA ASP A 60 1.34 -5.03 5.67
C ASP A 60 1.78 -6.21 4.79
N LEU A 61 2.79 -6.96 5.24
CA LEU A 61 3.24 -8.18 4.59
C LEU A 61 2.10 -9.22 4.48
N ALA A 62 1.09 -9.21 5.37
CA ALA A 62 -0.07 -10.10 5.21
C ALA A 62 -0.86 -9.79 3.94
N ILE A 63 -0.98 -8.51 3.57
CA ILE A 63 -1.64 -8.06 2.35
C ILE A 63 -0.79 -8.44 1.13
N LEU A 64 0.53 -8.21 1.20
CA LEU A 64 1.44 -8.59 0.12
C LEU A 64 1.43 -10.11 -0.15
N LEU A 65 1.43 -10.94 0.89
CA LEU A 65 1.38 -12.41 0.74
C LEU A 65 0.05 -12.88 0.15
N ALA A 66 -1.08 -12.28 0.56
CA ALA A 66 -2.38 -12.58 -0.05
C ALA A 66 -2.41 -12.20 -1.54
N GLN A 67 -1.91 -11.02 -1.90
CA GLN A 67 -1.84 -10.59 -3.30
C GLN A 67 -0.89 -11.47 -4.12
N ALA A 68 0.29 -11.78 -3.59
CA ALA A 68 1.27 -12.63 -4.28
C ALA A 68 0.73 -14.04 -4.52
N ARG A 69 -0.07 -14.56 -3.59
CA ARG A 69 -0.73 -15.86 -3.74
C ARG A 69 -1.74 -15.89 -4.87
N GLU A 70 -2.60 -14.87 -4.96
CA GLU A 70 -3.71 -14.83 -5.93
C GLU A 70 -3.28 -14.28 -7.31
N ASN A 71 -2.34 -13.32 -7.34
CA ASN A 71 -1.99 -12.55 -8.53
C ASN A 71 -0.47 -12.33 -8.62
N SER A 72 0.27 -13.38 -9.02
CA SER A 72 1.72 -13.28 -9.26
C SER A 72 2.17 -13.94 -10.57
N ILE A 73 3.35 -13.54 -11.01
CA ILE A 73 4.08 -14.17 -12.12
C ILE A 73 5.31 -14.85 -11.52
N ILE A 74 5.48 -16.14 -11.81
CA ILE A 74 6.62 -16.92 -11.36
C ILE A 74 7.83 -16.54 -12.22
N LEU A 75 8.83 -15.90 -11.61
CA LEU A 75 10.10 -15.64 -12.26
C LEU A 75 11.07 -16.83 -12.09
N PHE A 76 11.01 -17.51 -10.94
CA PHE A 76 11.81 -18.67 -10.62
C PHE A 76 11.13 -19.51 -9.52
N GLY A 77 11.29 -20.84 -9.58
CA GLY A 77 10.73 -21.75 -8.58
C GLY A 77 9.30 -22.21 -8.87
N ILE A 78 8.57 -22.53 -7.79
CA ILE A 78 7.18 -23.01 -7.85
C ILE A 78 6.18 -21.88 -7.62
N ASN A 79 4.90 -22.14 -7.89
CA ASN A 79 3.84 -21.17 -7.74
C ASN A 79 3.68 -20.72 -6.27
N ALA A 80 3.46 -19.42 -6.05
CA ALA A 80 3.19 -18.87 -4.72
C ALA A 80 1.99 -19.55 -4.03
N ALA A 81 0.94 -19.92 -4.78
CA ALA A 81 -0.23 -20.62 -4.24
C ALA A 81 0.06 -22.05 -3.75
N GLU A 82 1.18 -22.66 -4.16
CA GLU A 82 1.64 -23.97 -3.69
C GLU A 82 2.49 -23.86 -2.40
N VAL A 83 3.00 -22.66 -2.10
CA VAL A 83 3.86 -22.41 -0.92
C VAL A 83 3.13 -21.66 0.17
N LEU A 84 2.34 -20.65 -0.20
CA LEU A 84 1.67 -19.74 0.72
C LEU A 84 0.27 -20.26 1.07
N GLU A 85 0.02 -20.40 2.37
CA GLU A 85 -1.33 -20.62 2.88
C GLU A 85 -2.21 -19.38 2.60
N PRO A 86 -3.52 -19.56 2.36
CA PRO A 86 -4.44 -18.44 2.24
C PRO A 86 -4.44 -17.59 3.52
N VAL A 87 -4.28 -16.28 3.38
CA VAL A 87 -4.34 -15.35 4.51
C VAL A 87 -5.80 -15.15 4.92
N PRO A 88 -6.18 -15.39 6.19
CA PRO A 88 -7.54 -15.16 6.65
C PRO A 88 -7.95 -13.70 6.49
N ILE A 89 -9.18 -13.44 6.02
CA ILE A 89 -9.68 -12.07 5.85
C ILE A 89 -9.64 -11.24 7.14
N LYS A 90 -9.80 -11.90 8.30
CA LYS A 90 -9.67 -11.25 9.62
C LYS A 90 -8.27 -10.64 9.83
N ASP A 91 -7.23 -11.28 9.30
CA ASP A 91 -5.84 -10.86 9.46
C ASP A 91 -5.50 -9.77 8.43
N ILE A 92 -6.11 -9.79 7.23
CA ILE A 92 -6.07 -8.66 6.29
C ILE A 92 -6.72 -7.41 6.89
N LYS A 93 -7.91 -7.55 7.50
CA LYS A 93 -8.59 -6.45 8.19
C LYS A 93 -7.77 -5.94 9.38
N ARG A 94 -7.10 -6.85 10.10
CA ARG A 94 -6.17 -6.50 11.17
C ARG A 94 -4.93 -5.76 10.65
N ALA A 95 -4.37 -6.17 9.52
CA ALA A 95 -3.26 -5.48 8.85
C ALA A 95 -3.63 -4.04 8.48
N ILE A 96 -4.80 -3.84 7.89
CA ILE A 96 -5.33 -2.50 7.58
C ILE A 96 -5.44 -1.67 8.86
N LYS A 97 -6.02 -2.22 9.93
CA LYS A 97 -6.15 -1.53 11.22
C LYS A 97 -4.79 -1.11 11.79
N GLU A 98 -3.83 -2.02 11.81
CA GLU A 98 -2.51 -1.78 12.43
C GLU A 98 -1.64 -0.82 11.58
N SER A 99 -1.80 -0.82 10.26
CA SER A 99 -1.00 0.03 9.34
C SER A 99 -1.59 1.43 9.12
N LEU A 100 -2.90 1.61 9.35
CA LEU A 100 -3.62 2.85 9.08
C LEU A 100 -3.03 4.09 9.78
N PRO A 101 -2.65 4.06 11.08
CA PRO A 101 -2.07 5.23 11.74
C PRO A 101 -0.74 5.68 11.11
N GLY A 102 0.20 4.75 10.90
CA GLY A 102 1.51 5.05 10.31
C GLY A 102 1.39 5.59 8.89
N LEU A 103 0.50 5.00 8.07
CA LEU A 103 0.24 5.49 6.72
C LEU A 103 -0.23 6.95 6.68
N ILE A 104 -1.05 7.38 7.66
CA ILE A 104 -1.54 8.75 7.75
C ILE A 104 -0.44 9.71 8.23
N GLU A 105 0.44 9.26 9.13
CA GLU A 105 1.58 10.04 9.61
C GLU A 105 2.59 10.36 8.48
N ASP A 106 2.78 9.43 7.55
CA ASP A 106 3.72 9.54 6.43
C ASP A 106 3.18 10.31 5.20
N ILE A 107 2.05 11.02 5.33
CA ILE A 107 1.39 11.65 4.19
C ILE A 107 2.21 12.75 3.49
N LYS A 108 3.03 13.47 4.25
CA LYS A 108 3.72 14.66 3.75
C LYS A 108 4.80 14.27 2.74
N GLY A 109 4.62 14.69 1.48
CA GLY A 109 5.51 14.37 0.37
C GLY A 109 5.17 13.06 -0.35
N ASP A 110 4.14 12.34 0.08
CA ASP A 110 3.63 11.13 -0.60
C ASP A 110 2.09 11.13 -0.72
N GLU A 111 1.48 12.32 -0.79
CA GLU A 111 0.04 12.53 -0.65
C GLU A 111 -0.78 11.67 -1.62
N ARG A 112 -0.39 11.62 -2.89
CA ARG A 112 -1.07 10.79 -3.91
C ARG A 112 -1.09 9.32 -3.51
N ASN A 113 0.05 8.76 -3.11
CA ASN A 113 0.15 7.34 -2.80
C ASN A 113 -0.60 7.00 -1.52
N VAL A 114 -0.55 7.88 -0.52
CA VAL A 114 -1.26 7.71 0.75
C VAL A 114 -2.77 7.78 0.53
N ILE A 115 -3.28 8.79 -0.16
CA ILE A 115 -4.71 8.93 -0.49
C ILE A 115 -5.23 7.70 -1.26
N LEU A 116 -4.48 7.22 -2.25
CA LEU A 116 -4.87 6.05 -3.03
C LEU A 116 -4.78 4.73 -2.23
N THR A 117 -3.79 4.62 -1.34
CA THR A 117 -3.69 3.47 -0.42
C THR A 117 -4.84 3.46 0.57
N LEU A 118 -5.26 4.62 1.08
CA LEU A 118 -6.45 4.76 1.92
C LEU A 118 -7.73 4.35 1.18
N ALA A 119 -7.89 4.74 -0.08
CA ALA A 119 -9.02 4.27 -0.90
C ALA A 119 -9.02 2.74 -1.04
N ARG A 120 -7.85 2.12 -1.24
CA ARG A 120 -7.69 0.66 -1.30
C ARG A 120 -7.98 -0.03 0.03
N MET A 121 -7.53 0.55 1.14
CA MET A 121 -7.87 0.07 2.48
C MET A 121 -9.38 0.14 2.74
N TRP A 122 -10.04 1.22 2.34
CA TRP A 122 -11.48 1.36 2.46
C TRP A 122 -12.22 0.33 1.61
N PHE A 123 -11.86 0.19 0.33
CA PHE A 123 -12.40 -0.83 -0.56
C PHE A 123 -12.28 -2.23 0.06
N THR A 124 -11.09 -2.58 0.55
CA THR A 124 -10.81 -3.90 1.12
C THR A 124 -11.58 -4.12 2.42
N ALA A 125 -11.66 -3.12 3.29
CA ALA A 125 -12.43 -3.21 4.54
C ALA A 125 -13.93 -3.45 4.27
N SER A 126 -14.47 -2.81 3.23
CA SER A 126 -15.89 -2.91 2.84
C SER A 126 -16.24 -4.17 2.06
N THR A 127 -15.40 -4.60 1.12
CA THR A 127 -15.71 -5.69 0.17
C THR A 127 -15.05 -7.01 0.51
N SER A 128 -14.00 -7.00 1.35
CA SER A 128 -13.10 -8.13 1.58
C SER A 128 -12.28 -8.56 0.35
N GLU A 129 -12.24 -7.74 -0.70
CA GLU A 129 -11.42 -7.94 -1.89
C GLU A 129 -10.26 -6.94 -1.92
N ILE A 130 -9.14 -7.33 -2.53
CA ILE A 130 -8.00 -6.44 -2.75
C ILE A 130 -7.98 -6.04 -4.22
N SER A 131 -8.01 -4.74 -4.52
CA SER A 131 -7.95 -4.23 -5.88
C SER A 131 -6.78 -3.25 -6.07
N SER A 132 -6.58 -2.80 -7.31
CA SER A 132 -5.60 -1.77 -7.65
C SER A 132 -5.97 -0.41 -7.05
N LYS A 133 -4.98 0.49 -6.93
CA LYS A 133 -5.18 1.85 -6.39
C LYS A 133 -6.21 2.64 -7.19
N ASP A 134 -6.17 2.54 -8.52
CA ASP A 134 -7.06 3.23 -9.43
C ASP A 134 -8.49 2.69 -9.39
N GLN A 135 -8.67 1.36 -9.36
CA GLN A 135 -10.00 0.75 -9.23
C GLN A 135 -10.63 1.02 -7.85
N SER A 136 -9.82 0.97 -6.78
CA SER A 136 -10.27 1.33 -5.44
C SER A 136 -10.70 2.80 -5.36
N ALA A 137 -9.97 3.70 -6.02
CA ALA A 137 -10.34 5.11 -6.09
C ALA A 137 -11.63 5.31 -6.90
N GLU A 138 -11.79 4.65 -8.04
CA GLU A 138 -13.02 4.69 -8.84
C GLU A 138 -14.25 4.21 -8.05
N TRP A 139 -14.09 3.15 -7.24
CA TRP A 139 -15.13 2.69 -6.32
C TRP A 139 -15.44 3.69 -5.20
N ALA A 140 -14.43 4.36 -4.64
CA ALA A 140 -14.59 5.28 -3.51
C ALA A 140 -15.18 6.64 -3.91
N ILE A 141 -14.82 7.18 -5.08
CA ILE A 141 -15.27 8.48 -5.59
C ILE A 141 -16.79 8.73 -5.46
N PRO A 142 -17.69 7.85 -5.94
CA PRO A 142 -19.15 8.08 -5.87
C PRO A 142 -19.72 8.05 -4.44
N GLN A 143 -18.94 7.60 -3.45
CA GLN A 143 -19.35 7.53 -2.04
C GLN A 143 -18.91 8.76 -1.24
N LEU A 144 -18.09 9.63 -1.83
CA LEU A 144 -17.53 10.81 -1.19
C LEU A 144 -18.37 12.07 -1.46
N PRO A 145 -18.38 13.05 -0.53
CA PRO A 145 -18.81 14.41 -0.85
C PRO A 145 -18.05 14.95 -2.06
N GLU A 146 -18.70 15.77 -2.89
CA GLU A 146 -18.16 16.29 -4.16
C GLU A 146 -16.73 16.85 -4.02
N TYR A 147 -16.48 17.59 -2.95
CA TYR A 147 -15.18 18.17 -2.66
C TYR A 147 -14.08 17.11 -2.43
N HIS A 148 -14.38 16.08 -1.65
CA HIS A 148 -13.47 14.95 -1.37
C HIS A 148 -13.28 14.07 -2.60
N ALA A 149 -14.35 13.85 -3.35
CA ALA A 149 -14.32 13.11 -4.61
C ALA A 149 -13.36 13.75 -5.63
N ALA A 150 -13.36 15.08 -5.75
CA ALA A 150 -12.47 15.81 -6.65
C ALA A 150 -10.97 15.61 -6.29
N ILE A 151 -10.64 15.61 -5.01
CA ILE A 151 -9.26 15.41 -4.53
C ILE A 151 -8.79 13.97 -4.79
N LEU A 152 -9.64 12.98 -4.51
CA LEU A 152 -9.31 11.57 -4.79
C LEU A 152 -9.18 11.31 -6.31
N ASP A 153 -10.05 11.91 -7.14
CA ASP A 153 -9.96 11.77 -8.59
C ASP A 153 -8.71 12.46 -9.16
N LEU A 154 -8.26 13.58 -8.58
CA LEU A 154 -6.96 14.17 -8.92
C LEU A 154 -5.81 13.19 -8.65
N ALA A 155 -5.78 12.55 -7.48
CA ALA A 155 -4.78 11.54 -7.16
C ALA A 155 -4.81 10.35 -8.13
N ARG A 156 -6.02 9.87 -8.46
CA ARG A 156 -6.26 8.76 -9.41
C ARG A 156 -5.73 9.09 -10.81
N LYS A 157 -6.11 10.25 -11.36
CA LYS A 157 -5.65 10.72 -12.69
C LYS A 157 -4.14 10.90 -12.75
N ALA A 158 -3.55 11.47 -11.69
CA ALA A 158 -2.12 11.64 -11.62
C ALA A 158 -1.37 10.30 -11.54
N TYR A 159 -1.92 9.32 -10.83
CA TYR A 159 -1.37 7.96 -10.76
C TYR A 159 -1.40 7.25 -12.12
N LEU A 160 -2.45 7.47 -12.92
CA LEU A 160 -2.56 6.96 -14.30
C LEU A 160 -1.71 7.73 -15.31
N GLY A 161 -1.04 8.82 -14.88
CA GLY A 161 -0.23 9.67 -15.74
C GLY A 161 -1.06 10.59 -16.65
N GLU A 162 -2.34 10.79 -16.35
CA GLU A 162 -3.25 11.66 -17.11
C GLU A 162 -3.04 13.14 -16.78
N CYS A 163 -2.56 13.45 -15.58
CA CYS A 163 -2.23 14.80 -15.15
C CYS A 163 -1.01 14.82 -14.22
N VAL A 164 -0.52 16.04 -13.95
CA VAL A 164 0.47 16.28 -12.89
C VAL A 164 -0.28 16.84 -11.68
N ASP A 165 -0.18 16.14 -10.57
CA ASP A 165 -0.68 16.55 -9.27
C ASP A 165 0.26 17.57 -8.61
N LYS A 166 -0.32 18.49 -7.84
CA LYS A 166 0.39 19.45 -7.00
C LYS A 166 -0.32 19.53 -5.66
N TRP A 167 0.36 19.08 -4.61
CA TRP A 167 -0.21 18.99 -3.26
C TRP A 167 0.20 20.14 -2.34
N GLU A 168 1.20 20.93 -2.74
CA GLU A 168 1.66 22.11 -1.99
C GLU A 168 0.51 23.12 -1.83
N GLY A 169 0.20 23.49 -0.59
CA GLY A 169 -0.92 24.39 -0.26
C GLY A 169 -2.29 23.73 -0.18
N MET A 170 -2.39 22.40 -0.33
CA MET A 170 -3.64 21.62 -0.17
C MET A 170 -3.69 20.83 1.14
N GLU A 171 -2.90 21.20 2.14
CA GLU A 171 -2.71 20.39 3.34
C GLU A 171 -4.02 20.22 4.13
N THR A 172 -4.87 21.25 4.15
CA THR A 172 -6.16 21.21 4.88
C THR A 172 -7.16 20.32 4.15
N GLU A 173 -7.16 20.39 2.82
CA GLU A 173 -8.01 19.63 1.92
C GLU A 173 -7.70 18.15 1.97
N VAL A 174 -6.41 17.82 1.87
CA VAL A 174 -5.91 16.46 1.99
C VAL A 174 -6.19 15.90 3.37
N ALA A 175 -5.92 16.65 4.44
CA ALA A 175 -6.23 16.21 5.81
C ALA A 175 -7.74 15.97 6.02
N SER A 176 -8.58 16.82 5.44
CA SER A 176 -10.04 16.66 5.49
C SER A 176 -10.50 15.37 4.79
N LEU A 177 -9.98 15.10 3.58
CA LEU A 177 -10.25 13.86 2.85
C LEU A 177 -9.77 12.63 3.63
N VAL A 178 -8.54 12.66 4.12
CA VAL A 178 -7.92 11.57 4.88
C VAL A 178 -8.73 11.24 6.12
N ASN A 179 -9.16 12.26 6.87
CA ASN A 179 -10.01 12.07 8.05
C ASN A 179 -11.38 11.47 7.69
N TYR A 180 -11.95 11.84 6.53
CA TYR A 180 -13.19 11.23 6.05
C TYR A 180 -12.99 9.74 5.75
N ILE A 181 -12.01 9.40 4.92
CA ILE A 181 -11.74 8.00 4.54
C ILE A 181 -11.36 7.17 5.76
N LYS A 182 -10.53 7.72 6.68
CA LYS A 182 -10.17 7.09 7.95
C LYS A 182 -11.42 6.65 8.72
N LYS A 183 -12.39 7.56 8.93
CA LYS A 183 -13.64 7.24 9.64
C LYS A 183 -14.46 6.16 8.93
N SER A 184 -14.48 6.18 7.60
CA SER A 184 -15.15 5.14 6.81
C SER A 184 -14.49 3.78 6.98
N ILE A 185 -13.16 3.72 7.01
CA ILE A 185 -12.40 2.49 7.29
C ILE A 185 -12.69 2.01 8.71
N GLU A 186 -12.56 2.87 9.71
CA GLU A 186 -12.82 2.56 11.13
C GLU A 186 -14.23 2.00 11.33
N SER A 187 -15.23 2.60 10.69
CA SER A 187 -16.61 2.09 10.69
C SER A 187 -16.75 0.70 10.06
N CYS A 188 -15.99 0.39 9.00
CA CYS A 188 -16.03 -0.94 8.36
C CYS A 188 -15.31 -2.01 9.19
N LEU A 189 -14.35 -1.59 10.01
CA LEU A 189 -13.54 -2.45 10.87
C LEU A 189 -14.12 -2.58 12.29
N ASN A 190 -15.17 -1.82 12.63
CA ASN A 190 -15.78 -1.73 13.95
C ASN A 190 -14.78 -1.29 15.04
N ILE A 191 -14.02 -0.22 14.79
CA ILE A 191 -13.00 0.33 15.69
C ILE A 191 -13.15 1.82 15.90
#